data_AF-A0A1J0P7C1-F1
#
_entry.id   AF-A0A1J0P7C1-F1
#
_cell.length_a   1.000
_cell.length_b   1.000
_cell.length_c   1.000
_cell.angle_alpha   90.00
_cell.angle_beta   90.00
_cell.angle_gamma   90.00
#
_symmetry.space_group_name_H-M   'P 1'
#
loop_
_entity.id
_entity.type
_entity.pdbx_description
1 polymer ?
#
loop_
_entity_poly.entity_id
_entity_poly.type
_entity_poly.pdbx_seq_one_letter_code
_entity_poly.pdbx_strand_id
1 'polypeptide(L)'
;MEGLRAIAVSAPEVSLQGTVLRLVQQQGIDSLGPLVDDLEQLARLEALVETSKPRLQPSGSDAPSHPLLSTPFRYPPLRHGSRFGSRQTRGMFYGSRCRSGSLVEGAYYALLFWEGLIDPPRAPILRRQTLFSVVIQTRRGLQLQAIADVAIQAALRDPIHYESTQLLGGWIRDRGVEVFEYLSARSSEALVQVGVFTPSVFQSTPFDQVDITAEVTADHTSFLCHDDNVLHRYPRARFLINGQLPNAAC
;
A
#
# COMPACT_ATOMS: atom_id res chain seq x y z
N MET A 1 -11.68 -4.56 -22.35
CA MET A 1 -12.14 -5.12 -21.05
C MET A 1 -12.07 -6.64 -21.02
N GLU A 2 -12.53 -7.38 -22.05
CA GLU A 2 -12.41 -8.86 -22.08
C GLU A 2 -10.96 -9.38 -22.11
N GLY A 3 -10.02 -8.68 -22.76
CA GLY A 3 -8.65 -9.16 -22.94
C GLY A 3 -7.84 -9.35 -21.64
N LEU A 4 -7.93 -8.40 -20.71
CA LEU A 4 -7.19 -8.46 -19.44
C LEU A 4 -7.67 -9.63 -18.56
N ARG A 5 -8.99 -9.85 -18.53
CA ARG A 5 -9.59 -10.99 -17.82
C ARG A 5 -9.29 -12.31 -18.52
N ALA A 6 -9.45 -12.41 -19.84
CA ALA A 6 -9.22 -13.65 -20.59
C ALA A 6 -7.79 -14.17 -20.44
N ILE A 7 -6.80 -13.28 -20.41
CA ILE A 7 -5.40 -13.68 -20.26
C ILE A 7 -5.04 -13.89 -18.78
N ALA A 8 -5.60 -13.11 -17.85
CA ALA A 8 -5.47 -13.44 -16.42
C ALA A 8 -6.12 -14.78 -16.06
N VAL A 9 -7.18 -15.20 -16.77
CA VAL A 9 -7.79 -16.54 -16.63
C VAL A 9 -6.80 -17.64 -17.01
N SER A 10 -5.91 -17.40 -17.97
CA SER A 10 -4.89 -18.35 -18.41
C SER A 10 -3.65 -18.38 -17.52
N ALA A 11 -3.46 -17.38 -16.65
CA ALA A 11 -2.34 -17.38 -15.71
C ALA A 11 -2.57 -18.48 -14.66
N PRO A 12 -1.61 -19.41 -14.48
CA PRO A 12 -1.76 -20.50 -13.53
C PRO A 12 -1.72 -19.97 -12.09
N GLU A 13 -2.49 -20.60 -11.21
CA GLU A 13 -2.29 -20.43 -9.77
C GLU A 13 -0.96 -21.08 -9.37
N VAL A 14 -0.19 -20.37 -8.55
CA VAL A 14 1.13 -20.79 -8.10
C VAL A 14 1.25 -20.68 -6.59
N SER A 15 2.15 -21.46 -6.00
CA SER A 15 2.54 -21.20 -4.62
C SER A 15 3.37 -19.91 -4.55
N LEU A 16 3.02 -19.02 -3.62
CA LEU A 16 3.77 -17.79 -3.35
C LEU A 16 4.25 -17.80 -1.91
N GLN A 17 5.51 -17.43 -1.71
CA GLN A 17 6.10 -17.32 -0.38
C GLN A 17 7.13 -16.19 -0.31
N GLY A 18 7.70 -15.98 0.87
CA GLY A 18 8.82 -15.08 1.11
C GLY A 18 8.42 -13.73 1.68
N THR A 19 9.39 -12.83 1.76
CA THR A 19 9.25 -11.54 2.45
C THR A 19 8.48 -10.52 1.61
N VAL A 20 7.65 -9.74 2.29
CA VAL A 20 6.96 -8.56 1.78
C VAL A 20 7.27 -7.40 2.71
N LEU A 21 7.65 -6.27 2.13
CA LEU A 21 7.93 -5.04 2.85
C LEU A 21 6.73 -4.11 2.74
N ARG A 22 6.46 -3.34 3.79
CA ARG A 22 5.41 -2.32 3.75
C ARG A 22 5.84 -1.08 4.53
N LEU A 23 5.67 0.07 3.88
CA LEU A 23 5.85 1.37 4.48
C LEU A 23 4.54 1.83 5.11
N VAL A 24 4.59 2.25 6.38
CA VAL A 24 3.44 2.74 7.13
C VAL A 24 3.79 4.00 7.90
N GLN A 25 2.81 4.88 8.08
CA GLN A 25 2.94 6.04 8.96
C GLN A 25 2.98 5.55 10.43
N GLN A 26 3.87 6.10 11.26
CA GLN A 26 3.85 5.86 12.69
C GLN A 26 2.60 6.53 13.32
N GLN A 27 1.85 5.77 14.11
CA GLN A 27 0.72 6.26 14.91
C GLN A 27 1.19 6.64 16.33
N GLY A 28 0.37 7.41 17.06
CA GLY A 28 0.62 7.77 18.47
C GLY A 28 1.10 9.22 18.63
N ILE A 29 2.11 9.45 19.48
CA ILE A 29 2.63 10.79 19.82
C ILE A 29 2.95 11.65 18.60
N ASP A 30 3.49 11.06 17.53
CA ASP A 30 3.86 11.82 16.34
C ASP A 30 2.64 12.32 15.53
N SER A 31 1.49 11.66 15.69
CA SER A 31 0.24 12.04 15.02
C SER A 31 -0.70 12.86 15.91
N LEU A 32 -0.71 12.58 17.21
CA LEU A 32 -1.67 13.12 18.18
C LEU A 32 -1.05 14.10 19.16
N GLY A 33 0.27 14.01 19.40
CA GLY A 33 1.03 14.90 20.28
C GLY A 33 0.85 16.39 19.95
N PRO A 34 0.83 16.81 18.67
CA PRO A 34 0.56 18.20 18.32
C PRO A 34 -0.86 18.69 18.67
N LEU A 35 -1.79 17.79 19.04
CA LEU A 35 -3.17 18.13 19.39
C LEU A 35 -3.42 18.19 20.91
N VAL A 36 -2.38 17.97 21.73
CA VAL A 36 -2.49 17.84 23.18
C VAL A 36 -1.39 18.63 23.88
N ASP A 37 -1.66 19.07 25.10
CA ASP A 37 -0.72 19.90 25.89
C ASP A 37 0.24 19.06 26.72
N ASP A 38 -0.16 17.83 27.07
CA ASP A 38 0.58 16.94 27.97
C ASP A 38 0.35 15.45 27.67
N LEU A 39 1.15 14.59 28.34
CA LEU A 39 1.09 13.14 28.16
C LEU A 39 -0.20 12.49 28.70
N GLU A 40 -0.87 13.12 29.66
CA GLU A 40 -2.13 12.60 30.19
C GLU A 40 -3.25 12.79 29.16
N GLN A 41 -3.31 13.97 28.54
CA GLN A 41 -4.20 14.24 27.42
C GLN A 41 -3.88 13.34 26.22
N LEU A 42 -2.60 13.10 25.92
CA LEU A 42 -2.20 12.17 24.86
C LEU A 42 -2.76 10.77 25.12
N ALA A 43 -2.57 10.22 26.32
CA ALA A 43 -3.06 8.90 26.67
C ALA A 43 -4.60 8.80 26.58
N ARG A 44 -5.31 9.86 26.99
CA ARG A 44 -6.78 9.93 26.86
C ARG A 44 -7.21 9.98 25.39
N LEU A 45 -6.53 10.78 24.57
CA LEU A 45 -6.84 10.90 23.14
C LEU A 45 -6.54 9.59 22.40
N GLU A 46 -5.42 8.93 22.69
CA GLU A 46 -5.09 7.61 22.17
C GLU A 46 -6.17 6.57 22.54
N ALA A 47 -6.63 6.55 23.79
CA ALA A 47 -7.71 5.66 24.22
C ALA A 47 -9.04 5.95 23.49
N LEU A 48 -9.38 7.23 23.29
CA LEU A 48 -10.56 7.62 22.49
C LEU A 48 -10.44 7.18 21.02
N VAL A 49 -9.26 7.36 20.42
CA VAL A 49 -8.99 6.90 19.06
C VAL A 49 -9.16 5.39 18.99
N GLU A 50 -8.54 4.60 19.89
CA GLU A 50 -8.67 3.14 19.89
C GLU A 50 -10.11 2.66 20.04
N THR A 51 -10.89 3.27 20.94
CA THR A 51 -12.29 2.89 21.17
C THR A 51 -13.22 3.28 20.01
N SER A 52 -12.86 4.28 19.21
CA SER A 52 -13.62 4.68 18.01
C SER A 52 -13.42 3.76 16.81
N LYS A 53 -12.34 2.96 16.79
CA LYS A 53 -12.02 2.12 15.64
C LYS A 53 -13.07 1.00 15.48
N PRO A 54 -13.56 0.71 14.26
CA PRO A 54 -14.54 -0.35 14.01
C PRO A 54 -14.10 -1.68 14.64
N ARG A 55 -15.03 -2.48 15.15
CA ARG A 55 -14.70 -3.83 15.61
C ARG A 55 -14.14 -4.61 14.42
N LEU A 56 -13.06 -5.36 14.65
CA LEU A 56 -12.65 -6.36 13.68
C LEU A 56 -13.83 -7.31 13.48
N GLN A 57 -14.29 -7.47 12.23
CA GLN A 57 -15.20 -8.58 11.97
C GLN A 57 -14.47 -9.86 12.40
N PRO A 58 -15.16 -10.85 12.98
CA PRO A 58 -14.57 -12.15 13.21
C PRO A 58 -14.28 -12.79 11.85
N SER A 59 -13.15 -12.45 11.23
CA SER A 59 -12.33 -13.45 10.57
C SER A 59 -12.10 -14.54 11.60
N GLY A 60 -12.18 -15.82 11.23
CA GLY A 60 -12.04 -16.94 12.17
C GLY A 60 -10.71 -16.92 12.95
N SER A 61 -10.30 -18.08 13.48
CA SER A 61 -9.04 -18.26 14.22
C SER A 61 -7.75 -17.74 13.52
N ASP A 62 -7.83 -17.30 12.27
CA ASP A 62 -6.71 -17.02 11.38
C ASP A 62 -6.46 -15.51 11.15
N ALA A 63 -7.03 -14.64 11.98
CA ALA A 63 -6.75 -13.20 11.93
C ALA A 63 -5.33 -12.91 12.49
N PRO A 64 -4.46 -12.16 11.80
CA PRO A 64 -3.15 -11.82 12.33
C PRO A 64 -3.32 -10.99 13.59
N SER A 65 -2.64 -11.40 14.65
CA SER A 65 -2.70 -10.74 15.96
C SER A 65 -2.07 -9.35 15.94
N HIS A 66 -1.13 -9.09 15.03
CA HIS A 66 -0.40 -7.84 14.99
C HIS A 66 -1.21 -6.71 14.30
N PRO A 67 -1.38 -5.52 14.93
CA PRO A 67 -2.15 -4.41 14.37
C PRO A 67 -1.75 -3.99 12.95
N LEU A 68 -0.45 -3.94 12.64
CA LEU A 68 0.05 -3.60 11.30
C LEU A 68 -0.44 -4.56 10.19
N LEU A 69 -0.78 -5.80 10.54
CA LEU A 69 -1.24 -6.83 9.63
C LEU A 69 -2.77 -6.96 9.62
N SER A 70 -3.46 -6.64 10.71
CA SER A 70 -4.94 -6.71 10.78
C SER A 70 -5.63 -5.43 10.29
N THR A 71 -5.02 -4.27 10.48
CA THR A 71 -5.57 -2.94 10.10
C THR A 71 -6.05 -2.86 8.65
N PRO A 72 -5.35 -3.40 7.64
CA PRO A 72 -5.80 -3.32 6.24
C PRO A 72 -7.14 -4.00 5.97
N PHE A 73 -7.56 -4.91 6.84
CA PHE A 73 -8.79 -5.68 6.70
C PHE A 73 -9.90 -5.20 7.65
N ARG A 74 -9.59 -4.22 8.52
CA ARG A 74 -10.47 -3.73 9.58
C ARG A 74 -11.53 -2.73 9.10
N TYR A 75 -11.18 -1.89 8.13
CA TYR A 75 -12.02 -0.76 7.72
C TYR A 75 -12.89 -1.11 6.51
N PRO A 76 -14.05 -0.43 6.35
CA PRO A 76 -14.86 -0.56 5.14
C PRO A 76 -14.06 -0.16 3.89
N PRO A 77 -14.51 -0.58 2.69
CA PRO A 77 -13.84 -0.24 1.45
C PRO A 77 -13.58 1.26 1.33
N LEU A 78 -12.45 1.62 0.71
CA LEU A 78 -12.11 3.02 0.47
C LEU A 78 -13.18 3.68 -0.39
N ARG A 79 -13.46 4.96 -0.12
CA ARG A 79 -14.47 5.73 -0.85
C ARG A 79 -14.25 5.68 -2.36
N HIS A 80 -13.01 5.66 -2.84
CA HIS A 80 -12.68 5.58 -4.27
C HIS A 80 -12.11 4.20 -4.67
N GLY A 81 -12.03 3.25 -3.75
CA GLY A 81 -11.31 1.99 -3.97
C GLY A 81 -9.79 2.17 -3.97
N SER A 82 -9.09 1.17 -4.50
CA SER A 82 -7.65 1.10 -4.72
C SER A 82 -7.38 0.55 -6.13
N ARG A 83 -6.11 0.29 -6.50
CA ARG A 83 -5.78 -0.27 -7.82
C ARG A 83 -6.48 -1.60 -8.13
N PHE A 84 -6.57 -2.50 -7.15
CA PHE A 84 -7.17 -3.83 -7.31
C PHE A 84 -8.38 -4.04 -6.38
N GLY A 85 -8.92 -2.97 -5.80
CA GLY A 85 -10.11 -3.04 -4.94
C GLY A 85 -11.12 -1.99 -5.37
N SER A 86 -12.36 -2.40 -5.62
CA SER A 86 -13.45 -1.45 -5.88
C SER A 86 -13.98 -0.86 -4.56
N ARG A 87 -14.91 0.09 -4.68
CA ARG A 87 -15.65 0.69 -3.56
C ARG A 87 -16.51 -0.31 -2.75
N GLN A 88 -16.68 -1.52 -3.27
CA GLN A 88 -17.45 -2.60 -2.62
C GLN A 88 -16.54 -3.71 -2.07
N THR A 89 -15.25 -3.65 -2.36
CA THR A 89 -14.29 -4.70 -2.07
C THR A 89 -13.76 -4.59 -0.64
N ARG A 90 -13.84 -5.67 0.16
CA ARG A 90 -13.21 -5.73 1.50
C ARG A 90 -11.74 -5.30 1.45
N GLY A 91 -11.25 -4.74 2.55
CA GLY A 91 -9.88 -4.26 2.71
C GLY A 91 -8.80 -5.28 2.29
N MET A 92 -7.65 -4.76 1.89
CA MET A 92 -6.53 -5.52 1.31
C MET A 92 -5.22 -4.94 1.82
N PHE A 93 -4.24 -5.81 2.07
CA PHE A 93 -2.88 -5.40 2.37
C PHE A 93 -2.10 -5.23 1.06
N TYR A 94 -1.38 -4.10 0.95
CA TYR A 94 -0.41 -3.86 -0.12
C TYR A 94 0.99 -3.74 0.46
N GLY A 95 1.95 -4.35 -0.22
CA GLY A 95 3.36 -4.22 0.07
C GLY A 95 4.21 -4.43 -1.18
N SER A 96 5.51 -4.52 -0.99
CA SER A 96 6.50 -4.68 -2.06
C SER A 96 7.43 -5.84 -1.79
N ARG A 97 8.02 -6.41 -2.85
CA ARG A 97 9.11 -7.37 -2.71
C ARG A 97 10.45 -6.73 -2.35
N CYS A 98 10.56 -5.40 -2.44
CA CYS A 98 11.82 -4.70 -2.16
C CYS A 98 11.59 -3.31 -1.55
N ARG A 99 12.65 -2.76 -0.92
CA ARG A 99 12.63 -1.42 -0.32
C ARG A 99 12.29 -0.34 -1.34
N SER A 100 12.94 -0.33 -2.50
CA SER A 100 12.71 0.68 -3.56
C SER A 100 11.27 0.69 -4.04
N GLY A 101 10.62 -0.48 -4.15
CA GLY A 101 9.21 -0.61 -4.50
C GLY A 101 8.27 -0.05 -3.43
N SER A 102 8.57 -0.23 -2.14
CA SER A 102 7.80 0.41 -1.06
C SER A 102 7.98 1.93 -1.05
N LEU A 103 9.21 2.41 -1.24
CA LEU A 103 9.52 3.84 -1.22
C LEU A 103 8.93 4.59 -2.42
N VAL A 104 8.94 4.01 -3.63
CA VAL A 104 8.38 4.67 -4.82
C VAL A 104 6.87 4.84 -4.73
N GLU A 105 6.14 3.84 -4.23
CA GLU A 105 4.70 3.95 -3.98
C GLU A 105 4.43 4.94 -2.85
N GLY A 106 5.24 4.90 -1.78
CA GLY A 106 5.18 5.85 -0.68
C GLY A 106 5.35 7.30 -1.14
N ALA A 107 6.32 7.57 -2.02
CA ALA A 107 6.56 8.90 -2.58
C ALA A 107 5.35 9.41 -3.36
N TYR A 108 4.77 8.56 -4.21
CA TYR A 108 3.59 8.90 -4.99
C TYR A 108 2.40 9.28 -4.08
N TYR A 109 2.09 8.47 -3.06
CA TYR A 109 1.01 8.80 -2.13
C TYR A 109 1.29 10.00 -1.24
N ALA A 110 2.56 10.26 -0.88
CA ALA A 110 2.97 11.45 -0.16
C ALA A 110 2.74 12.73 -0.99
N LEU A 111 3.07 12.69 -2.29
CA LEU A 111 2.82 13.80 -3.21
C LEU A 111 1.33 13.99 -3.48
N LEU A 112 0.55 12.91 -3.60
CA LEU A 112 -0.91 13.02 -3.71
C LEU A 112 -1.54 13.62 -2.46
N PHE A 113 -1.03 13.29 -1.27
CA PHE A 113 -1.45 13.97 -0.06
C PHE A 113 -1.15 15.47 -0.15
N TRP A 114 0.05 15.85 -0.60
CA TRP A 114 0.41 17.25 -0.78
C TRP A 114 -0.54 17.97 -1.75
N GLU A 115 -0.88 17.33 -2.87
CA GLU A 115 -1.83 17.86 -3.85
C GLU A 115 -3.23 18.12 -3.29
N GLY A 116 -3.63 17.31 -2.30
CA GLY A 116 -4.92 17.45 -1.63
C GLY A 116 -4.98 18.58 -0.59
N LEU A 117 -3.88 19.28 -0.32
CA LEU A 117 -3.85 20.38 0.65
C LEU A 117 -4.45 21.65 0.05
N ILE A 118 -5.41 22.25 0.77
CA ILE A 118 -6.02 23.53 0.38
C ILE A 118 -5.02 24.69 0.57
N ASP A 119 -4.26 24.66 1.67
CA ASP A 119 -3.21 25.64 1.99
C ASP A 119 -1.93 24.90 2.39
N PRO A 120 -1.06 24.54 1.42
CA PRO A 120 0.16 23.81 1.71
C PRO A 120 1.15 24.70 2.48
N PRO A 121 1.83 24.16 3.50
CA PRO A 121 2.79 24.93 4.29
C PRO A 121 3.99 25.36 3.43
N ARG A 122 4.61 26.48 3.80
CA ARG A 122 5.87 26.93 3.18
C ARG A 122 7.06 26.04 3.52
N ALA A 123 7.03 25.39 4.68
CA ALA A 123 8.05 24.46 5.11
C ALA A 123 7.72 23.04 4.62
N PRO A 124 8.73 22.18 4.41
CA PRO A 124 8.50 20.77 4.12
C PRO A 124 7.68 20.09 5.22
N ILE A 125 6.80 19.16 4.82
CA ILE A 125 6.08 18.30 5.76
C ILE A 125 6.98 17.13 6.11
N LEU A 126 7.34 17.04 7.40
CA LEU A 126 8.07 15.90 7.94
C LEU A 126 7.11 14.85 8.48
N ARG A 127 7.42 13.58 8.21
CA ARG A 127 6.63 12.43 8.64
C ARG A 127 7.54 11.33 9.14
N ARG A 128 7.18 10.72 10.26
CA ARG A 128 7.81 9.50 10.71
C ARG A 128 7.05 8.28 10.22
N GLN A 129 7.80 7.36 9.65
CA GLN A 129 7.30 6.16 9.01
C GLN A 129 8.13 4.96 9.47
N THR A 130 7.54 3.78 9.35
CA THR A 130 8.25 2.53 9.57
C THR A 130 8.12 1.69 8.32
N LEU A 131 9.24 1.21 7.81
CA LEU A 131 9.30 0.14 6.82
C LEU A 131 9.51 -1.16 7.58
N PHE A 132 8.57 -2.10 7.47
CA PHE A 132 8.70 -3.41 8.11
C PHE A 132 8.61 -4.53 7.09
N SER A 133 9.17 -5.67 7.45
CA SER A 133 9.11 -6.93 6.70
C SER A 133 8.10 -7.89 7.34
N VAL A 134 7.44 -8.70 6.52
CA VAL A 134 6.58 -9.82 6.95
C VAL A 134 6.73 -10.99 5.99
N VAL A 135 6.72 -12.23 6.49
CA VAL A 135 6.72 -13.42 5.64
C VAL A 135 5.29 -13.77 5.26
N ILE A 136 5.06 -14.05 3.97
CA ILE A 136 3.81 -14.63 3.48
C ILE A 136 4.04 -16.05 2.96
N GLN A 137 3.00 -16.87 2.97
CA GLN A 137 2.97 -18.17 2.29
C GLN A 137 1.54 -18.51 1.89
N THR A 138 1.34 -18.94 0.65
CA THR A 138 0.06 -19.45 0.12
C THR A 138 0.31 -20.45 -1.00
N ARG A 139 -0.65 -21.37 -1.21
CA ARG A 139 -0.73 -22.23 -2.39
C ARG A 139 -1.60 -21.65 -3.50
N ARG A 140 -2.41 -20.63 -3.19
CA ARG A 140 -3.35 -19.97 -4.11
C ARG A 140 -2.88 -18.56 -4.41
N GLY A 141 -1.72 -18.48 -5.05
CA GLY A 141 -1.08 -17.23 -5.48
C GLY A 141 -1.24 -16.99 -6.99
N LEU A 142 -1.04 -15.74 -7.42
CA LEU A 142 -1.04 -15.37 -8.83
C LEU A 142 0.10 -14.40 -9.16
N GLN A 143 0.82 -14.63 -10.26
CA GLN A 143 1.92 -13.76 -10.71
C GLN A 143 1.53 -12.99 -11.97
N LEU A 144 0.93 -11.80 -11.80
CA LEU A 144 0.53 -10.97 -12.94
C LEU A 144 1.75 -10.38 -13.67
N GLN A 145 2.86 -10.17 -12.96
CA GLN A 145 4.11 -9.71 -13.57
C GLN A 145 4.74 -10.72 -14.53
N ALA A 146 4.36 -12.00 -14.45
CA ALA A 146 4.88 -13.05 -15.33
C ALA A 146 4.14 -13.12 -16.68
N ILE A 147 3.06 -12.36 -16.85
CA ILE A 147 2.31 -12.31 -18.12
C ILE A 147 3.18 -11.60 -19.17
N ALA A 148 3.57 -12.33 -20.22
CA ALA A 148 4.46 -11.82 -21.26
C ALA A 148 3.80 -10.84 -22.26
N ASP A 149 2.46 -10.78 -22.28
CA ASP A 149 1.72 -9.89 -23.17
C ASP A 149 1.95 -8.41 -22.80
N VAL A 150 2.55 -7.67 -23.73
CA VAL A 150 2.94 -6.26 -23.56
C VAL A 150 1.73 -5.35 -23.38
N ALA A 151 0.65 -5.59 -24.11
CA ALA A 151 -0.56 -4.76 -24.01
C ALA A 151 -1.24 -4.94 -22.65
N ILE A 152 -1.19 -6.15 -22.10
CA ILE A 152 -1.67 -6.42 -20.74
C ILE A 152 -0.77 -5.82 -19.69
N GLN A 153 0.56 -5.93 -19.82
CA GLN A 153 1.45 -5.27 -18.87
C GLN A 153 1.24 -3.76 -18.88
N ALA A 154 1.01 -3.15 -20.05
CA ALA A 154 0.67 -1.74 -20.16
C ALA A 154 -0.64 -1.42 -19.42
N ALA A 155 -1.68 -2.24 -19.59
CA ALA A 155 -2.96 -2.04 -18.92
C ALA A 155 -2.90 -2.28 -17.39
N LEU A 156 -2.12 -3.27 -16.92
CA LEU A 156 -1.88 -3.50 -15.50
C LEU A 156 -1.11 -2.35 -14.83
N ARG A 157 -0.22 -1.71 -15.60
CA ARG A 157 0.63 -0.60 -15.17
C ARG A 157 0.08 0.77 -15.57
N ASP A 158 -1.17 0.87 -16.04
CA ASP A 158 -1.76 2.17 -16.39
C ASP A 158 -1.74 3.08 -15.15
N PRO A 159 -1.04 4.23 -15.19
CA PRO A 159 -0.87 5.11 -14.04
C PRO A 159 -2.12 5.94 -13.73
N ILE A 160 -3.10 6.01 -14.63
CA ILE A 160 -4.30 6.84 -14.54
C ILE A 160 -5.56 5.98 -14.33
N HIS A 161 -5.78 4.98 -15.20
CA HIS A 161 -7.06 4.26 -15.29
C HIS A 161 -7.00 2.91 -14.56
N TYR A 162 -7.90 2.74 -13.58
CA TYR A 162 -7.86 1.61 -12.65
C TYR A 162 -9.04 0.65 -12.84
N GLU A 163 -9.99 0.97 -13.72
CA GLU A 163 -11.23 0.24 -13.93
C GLU A 163 -10.93 -1.24 -14.25
N SER A 164 -9.98 -1.46 -15.15
CA SER A 164 -9.61 -2.82 -15.56
C SER A 164 -8.92 -3.60 -14.44
N THR A 165 -8.06 -2.96 -13.65
CA THR A 165 -7.37 -3.61 -12.52
C THR A 165 -8.30 -3.84 -11.32
N GLN A 166 -9.29 -2.97 -11.10
CA GLN A 166 -10.32 -3.16 -10.08
C GLN A 166 -11.24 -4.33 -10.40
N LEU A 167 -11.69 -4.43 -11.66
CA LEU A 167 -12.47 -5.58 -12.14
C LEU A 167 -11.66 -6.88 -12.04
N LEU A 168 -10.38 -6.83 -12.44
CA LEU A 168 -9.47 -7.96 -12.29
C LEU A 168 -9.30 -8.36 -10.83
N GLY A 169 -9.11 -7.39 -9.92
CA GLY A 169 -8.95 -7.65 -8.48
C GLY A 169 -10.17 -8.33 -7.86
N GLY A 170 -11.38 -7.93 -8.24
CA GLY A 170 -12.63 -8.62 -7.88
C GLY A 170 -12.63 -10.07 -8.39
N TRP A 171 -12.32 -10.27 -9.67
CA TRP A 171 -12.26 -11.60 -10.26
C TRP A 171 -11.21 -12.53 -9.62
N ILE A 172 -10.00 -12.02 -9.35
CA ILE A 172 -8.93 -12.79 -8.68
C ILE A 172 -9.43 -13.26 -7.31
N ARG A 173 -10.09 -12.37 -6.57
CA ARG A 173 -10.64 -12.67 -5.25
C ARG A 173 -11.78 -13.69 -5.31
N ASP A 174 -12.70 -13.56 -6.26
CA ASP A 174 -13.83 -14.49 -6.43
C ASP A 174 -13.36 -15.91 -6.80
N ARG A 175 -12.19 -16.03 -7.42
CA ARG A 175 -11.52 -17.31 -7.69
C ARG A 175 -10.82 -17.92 -6.47
N GLY A 176 -10.81 -17.21 -5.34
CA GLY A 176 -10.23 -17.68 -4.09
C GLY A 176 -8.71 -17.49 -3.98
N VAL A 177 -8.07 -16.79 -4.93
CA VAL A 177 -6.65 -16.41 -4.81
C VAL A 177 -6.45 -15.54 -3.57
N GLU A 178 -5.40 -15.83 -2.81
CA GLU A 178 -5.13 -15.21 -1.51
C GLU A 178 -4.07 -14.11 -1.61
N VAL A 179 -3.12 -14.28 -2.53
CA VAL A 179 -2.03 -13.33 -2.79
C VAL A 179 -1.82 -13.19 -4.29
N PHE A 180 -1.52 -11.99 -4.74
CA PHE A 180 -1.06 -11.77 -6.11
C PHE A 180 0.11 -10.79 -6.16
N GLU A 181 0.96 -10.97 -7.17
CA GLU A 181 2.08 -10.12 -7.48
C GLU A 181 1.81 -9.36 -8.78
N TYR A 182 2.31 -8.12 -8.87
CA TYR A 182 2.14 -7.26 -10.03
C TYR A 182 3.29 -6.25 -10.13
N LEU A 183 3.49 -5.63 -11.29
CA LEU A 183 4.48 -4.56 -11.43
C LEU A 183 3.90 -3.21 -11.02
N SER A 184 4.69 -2.40 -10.33
CA SER A 184 4.34 -1.02 -10.00
C SER A 184 4.01 -0.22 -11.26
N ALA A 185 2.94 0.58 -11.17
CA ALA A 185 2.59 1.60 -12.16
C ALA A 185 3.30 2.95 -11.90
N ARG A 186 4.05 3.06 -10.80
CA ARG A 186 4.74 4.28 -10.34
C ARG A 186 6.24 4.25 -10.65
N SER A 187 6.69 3.21 -11.34
CA SER A 187 8.07 3.02 -11.76
C SER A 187 8.13 2.49 -13.18
N SER A 188 9.10 2.92 -13.96
CA SER A 188 9.47 2.30 -15.24
C SER A 188 10.21 0.98 -15.00
N GLU A 189 10.97 0.87 -13.91
CA GLU A 189 11.61 -0.36 -13.45
C GLU A 189 10.58 -1.45 -13.11
N ALA A 190 10.99 -2.71 -13.24
CA ALA A 190 10.17 -3.87 -12.92
C ALA A 190 10.09 -4.14 -11.41
N LEU A 191 9.56 -3.17 -10.65
CA LEU A 191 9.39 -3.30 -9.20
C LEU A 191 8.14 -4.11 -8.88
N VAL A 192 8.32 -5.28 -8.27
CA VAL A 192 7.24 -6.19 -7.93
C VAL A 192 6.55 -5.75 -6.64
N GLN A 193 5.25 -5.50 -6.76
CA GLN A 193 4.33 -5.23 -5.68
C GLN A 193 3.48 -6.46 -5.36
N VAL A 194 2.95 -6.49 -4.15
CA VAL A 194 2.19 -7.63 -3.61
C VAL A 194 0.86 -7.12 -3.06
N GLY A 195 -0.23 -7.76 -3.48
CA GLY A 195 -1.56 -7.60 -2.90
C GLY A 195 -1.96 -8.87 -2.14
N VAL A 196 -2.46 -8.70 -0.92
CA VAL A 196 -2.90 -9.80 -0.05
C VAL A 196 -4.37 -9.62 0.31
N PHE A 197 -5.18 -10.58 -0.08
CA PHE A 197 -6.63 -10.61 0.18
C PHE A 197 -6.99 -11.32 1.47
N THR A 198 -6.23 -12.35 1.83
CA THR A 198 -6.55 -13.20 2.99
C THR A 198 -5.47 -13.06 4.05
N PRO A 199 -5.80 -12.65 5.29
CA PRO A 199 -4.80 -12.43 6.33
C PRO A 199 -4.07 -13.69 6.81
N SER A 200 -4.67 -14.87 6.64
CA SER A 200 -4.10 -16.16 7.07
C SER A 200 -2.78 -16.54 6.38
N VAL A 201 -2.43 -15.85 5.29
CA VAL A 201 -1.18 -16.10 4.57
C VAL A 201 0.04 -15.55 5.30
N PHE A 202 -0.11 -14.64 6.28
CA PHE A 202 1.02 -14.14 7.06
C PHE A 202 1.57 -15.24 7.96
N GLN A 203 2.86 -15.54 7.79
CA GLN A 203 3.58 -16.60 8.53
C GLN A 203 4.52 -16.03 9.60
N SER A 204 4.54 -14.71 9.78
CA SER A 204 5.33 -14.05 10.81
C SER A 204 4.61 -12.81 11.35
N THR A 205 5.02 -12.35 12.52
CA THR A 205 4.81 -10.95 12.91
C THR A 205 5.73 -10.03 12.11
N PRO A 206 5.48 -8.71 12.08
CA PRO A 206 6.42 -7.75 11.51
C PRO A 206 7.82 -7.85 12.14
N PHE A 207 8.85 -7.81 11.30
CA PHE A 207 10.26 -7.84 11.68
C PHE A 207 11.06 -6.87 10.80
N ASP A 208 12.37 -6.72 11.05
CA ASP A 208 13.28 -5.79 10.35
C ASP A 208 12.67 -4.39 10.19
N GLN A 209 12.19 -3.83 11.30
CA GLN A 209 11.56 -2.51 11.31
C GLN A 209 12.63 -1.44 11.19
N VAL A 210 12.55 -0.66 10.12
CA VAL A 210 13.41 0.48 9.83
C VAL A 210 12.61 1.75 10.05
N ASP A 211 13.10 2.61 10.93
CA ASP A 211 12.60 3.96 11.06
C ASP A 211 12.97 4.78 9.83
N ILE A 212 12.01 5.56 9.33
CA ILE A 212 12.16 6.41 8.16
C ILE A 212 11.62 7.79 8.48
N THR A 213 12.44 8.81 8.20
CA THR A 213 11.95 10.19 8.13
C THR A 213 11.64 10.54 6.69
N ALA A 214 10.38 10.81 6.39
CA ALA A 214 9.96 11.31 5.09
C ALA A 214 9.83 12.84 5.12
N GLU A 215 10.35 13.49 4.10
CA GLU A 215 10.19 14.91 3.82
C GLU A 215 9.35 15.07 2.55
N VAL A 216 8.28 15.84 2.60
CA VAL A 216 7.38 16.08 1.46
C VAL A 216 7.33 17.56 1.17
N THR A 217 7.50 17.92 -0.10
CA THR A 217 7.36 19.28 -0.63
C THR A 217 6.48 19.26 -1.87
N ALA A 218 6.22 20.43 -2.46
CA ALA A 218 5.53 20.53 -3.75
C ALA A 218 6.27 19.82 -4.88
N ASP A 219 7.61 19.73 -4.81
CA ASP A 219 8.44 19.29 -5.94
C ASP A 219 8.96 17.86 -5.80
N HIS A 220 8.97 17.31 -4.59
CA HIS A 220 9.54 15.98 -4.34
C HIS A 220 9.13 15.40 -2.98
N THR A 221 9.32 14.09 -2.86
CA THR A 221 9.37 13.37 -1.57
C THR A 221 10.75 12.79 -1.37
N SER A 222 11.34 12.96 -0.19
CA SER A 222 12.57 12.30 0.23
C SER A 222 12.31 11.35 1.41
N PHE A 223 13.08 10.28 1.50
CA PHE A 223 13.09 9.35 2.63
C PHE A 223 14.51 9.17 3.13
N LEU A 224 14.75 9.50 4.40
CA LEU A 224 15.96 9.14 5.12
C LEU A 224 15.71 7.82 5.85
N CYS A 225 16.40 6.76 5.42
CA CYS A 225 16.40 5.46 6.08
C CYS A 225 17.44 5.46 7.20
N HIS A 226 17.03 5.22 8.44
CA HIS A 226 17.92 5.37 9.61
C HIS A 226 18.82 4.15 9.88
N ASP A 227 18.57 3.03 9.22
CA ASP A 227 19.40 1.82 9.31
C ASP A 227 20.73 1.96 8.54
N ASP A 228 20.70 2.63 7.40
CA ASP A 228 21.87 2.83 6.52
C ASP A 228 22.24 4.31 6.29
N ASN A 229 21.46 5.25 6.85
CA ASN A 229 21.58 6.70 6.64
C ASN A 229 21.52 7.12 5.15
N VAL A 230 20.87 6.33 4.30
CA VAL A 230 20.71 6.65 2.89
C VAL A 230 19.48 7.54 2.70
N LEU A 231 19.68 8.65 1.98
CA LEU A 231 18.62 9.53 1.54
C LEU A 231 18.15 9.16 0.12
N HIS A 232 16.91 8.71 0.00
CA HIS A 232 16.26 8.46 -1.28
C HIS A 232 15.37 9.65 -1.67
N ARG A 233 15.56 10.22 -2.85
CA ARG A 233 14.77 11.36 -3.34
C ARG A 233 13.97 10.99 -4.59
N TYR A 234 12.68 11.30 -4.57
CA TYR A 234 11.74 11.04 -5.66
C TYR A 234 11.11 12.36 -6.14
N PRO A 235 11.58 12.92 -7.26
CA PRO A 235 11.01 14.13 -7.84
C PRO A 235 9.55 13.92 -8.28
N ARG A 236 8.70 14.92 -8.06
CA ARG A 236 7.30 14.93 -8.51
C ARG A 236 7.17 14.68 -10.00
N ALA A 237 8.08 15.26 -10.80
CA ALA A 237 8.12 15.08 -12.25
C ALA A 237 8.14 13.61 -12.71
N ARG A 238 8.68 12.69 -11.88
CA ARG A 238 8.66 11.24 -12.15
C ARG A 238 7.25 10.67 -12.27
N PHE A 239 6.30 11.24 -11.53
CA PHE A 239 4.95 10.72 -11.39
C PHE A 239 3.92 11.46 -12.24
N LEU A 240 4.32 12.55 -12.90
CA LEU A 240 3.39 13.35 -13.71
C LEU A 240 3.04 12.63 -15.01
N ILE A 241 1.75 12.60 -15.32
CA ILE A 241 1.23 12.20 -16.62
C ILE A 241 0.52 13.42 -17.21
N ASN A 242 0.95 13.86 -18.39
CA ASN A 242 0.45 15.10 -19.02
C ASN A 242 0.53 16.32 -18.09
N GLY A 243 1.59 16.41 -17.28
CA GLY A 243 1.83 17.52 -16.35
C GLY A 243 1.06 17.45 -15.04
N GLN A 244 0.24 16.42 -14.80
CA GLN A 244 -0.56 16.29 -13.58
C GLN A 244 -0.22 14.99 -12.83
N LEU A 245 -0.34 15.02 -11.49
CA LEU A 245 -0.31 13.80 -10.71
C LEU A 245 -1.63 13.03 -10.95
N PRO A 246 -1.58 11.79 -11.44
CA PRO A 246 -2.80 10.99 -11.61
C PRO A 246 -3.40 10.67 -10.23
N ASN A 247 -4.73 10.66 -10.12
CA ASN A 247 -5.41 10.28 -8.89
C ASN A 247 -5.21 8.79 -8.58
N ALA A 248 -5.21 8.43 -7.29
CA ALA A 248 -5.02 7.03 -6.86
C ALA A 248 -6.28 6.15 -6.91
N ALA A 249 -7.42 6.65 -7.39
CA ALA A 249 -8.59 5.93 -7.89
C ALA A 249 -9.71 6.93 -8.22
N CYS A 250 -10.77 6.49 -8.92
CA CYS A 250 -11.98 7.28 -9.26
C CYS A 250 -13.16 6.94 -8.33
#